data_AF-A0A811P6S7-F1
#
_entry.id   AF-A0A811P6S7-F1
#
_cell.length_a   1.000
_cell.length_b   1.000
_cell.length_c   1.000
_cell.angle_alpha   90.00
_cell.angle_beta   90.00
_cell.angle_gamma   90.00
#
_symmetry.space_group_name_H-M   'P 1'
#
loop_
_entity.id
_entity.type
_entity.pdbx_description
1 polymer ?
#
loop_
_entity_poly.entity_id
_entity_poly.type
_entity_poly.pdbx_seq_one_letter_code
_entity_poly.pdbx_strand_id
1 'polypeptide(L)'
;MLKKAPHLFFYIADETGNQTTMGSYEPSSRGPVLLASGSHEEIGDWELHLRSEDNLEIHRAGFKSMSMHNLSDLVQQAVATNAIQTGNLNLPDITEDSSNIMVYQIDSRQLSVGRAALSSLLGGVGYFYGQSKVAIPKGFTAMGCAYISMDIIGHWLDLLNSDGWIPREQILGAEALSKVPEEFVLQYPSNGNPPTLFLAIRDLASGIHAQQFSDEEAEKDYYKMSNQLSDFGTLNKLHLDDKIGAYFDYGNHTEKARLRWFDVKDKDTMRREFLRETLQPPQLQLVPHVGYVSLFPFMMGTIPPESWVLEKQLNLISNTSILWTDYGLRSLSRTSSIYMKRNTEHDPPYWRGAIWINMNYMVLSTFTSLCTWNIVQNYDETGFFWENYDQKNKGKGKGARSFTGWTSLIVLIMAESYPTLHR
;
A
#
# COMPACT_ATOMS: atom_id res chain seq x y z
N MET A 1 -3.24 -25.23 19.56
CA MET A 1 -2.41 -24.01 19.60
C MET A 1 -3.31 -22.88 20.11
N LEU A 2 -2.92 -22.17 21.16
CA LEU A 2 -3.62 -20.98 21.63
C LEU A 2 -3.65 -19.96 20.48
N LYS A 3 -4.85 -19.52 20.04
CA LYS A 3 -4.98 -18.37 19.15
C LYS A 3 -4.35 -17.18 19.90
N LYS A 4 -3.25 -16.64 19.37
CA LYS A 4 -2.69 -15.39 19.90
C LYS A 4 -3.73 -14.29 19.65
N ALA A 5 -4.22 -13.66 20.71
CA ALA A 5 -5.09 -12.51 20.55
C ALA A 5 -4.25 -11.34 20.00
N PRO A 6 -4.71 -10.64 18.97
CA PRO A 6 -4.02 -9.44 18.50
C PRO A 6 -4.08 -8.36 19.59
N HIS A 7 -2.93 -7.76 19.89
CA HIS A 7 -2.84 -6.58 20.75
C HIS A 7 -2.91 -5.33 19.87
N LEU A 8 -3.86 -4.45 20.15
CA LEU A 8 -3.94 -3.14 19.51
C LEU A 8 -3.22 -2.12 20.38
N PHE A 9 -2.25 -1.42 19.80
CA PHE A 9 -1.60 -0.29 20.46
C PHE A 9 -2.09 1.01 19.83
N PHE A 10 -2.41 2.01 20.66
CA PHE A 10 -2.63 3.38 20.23
C PHE A 10 -2.02 4.33 21.25
N TYR A 11 -1.71 5.55 20.84
CA TYR A 11 -1.12 6.54 21.72
C TYR A 11 -1.67 7.93 21.45
N ILE A 12 -1.56 8.79 22.46
CA ILE A 12 -1.72 10.24 22.34
C ILE A 12 -0.42 10.87 22.77
N ALA A 13 0.06 11.85 22.01
CA ALA A 13 1.29 12.57 22.27
C ALA A 13 1.07 14.06 22.08
N ASP A 14 1.58 14.86 23.01
CA ASP A 14 1.74 16.29 22.84
C ASP A 14 3.19 16.58 22.42
N GLU A 15 3.38 16.97 21.15
CA GLU A 15 4.71 17.25 20.58
C GLU A 15 5.37 18.51 21.15
N THR A 16 4.59 19.42 21.73
CA THR A 16 5.11 20.61 22.43
C THR A 16 5.62 20.28 23.84
N GLY A 17 5.32 19.07 24.32
CA GLY A 17 5.77 18.55 25.60
C GLY A 17 4.84 18.85 26.76
N ASN A 18 3.60 19.33 26.51
CA ASN A 18 2.66 19.53 27.60
C ASN A 18 2.27 18.20 28.25
N GLN A 19 2.02 18.26 29.56
CA GLN A 19 1.66 17.09 30.33
C GLN A 19 0.28 16.57 29.91
N THR A 20 0.20 15.26 29.68
CA THR A 20 -1.07 14.54 29.54
C THR A 20 -1.41 13.87 30.87
N THR A 21 -2.64 14.08 31.34
CA THR A 21 -3.15 13.47 32.57
C THR A 21 -3.84 12.15 32.25
N MET A 22 -3.42 11.08 32.93
CA MET A 22 -4.01 9.75 32.77
C MET A 22 -5.39 9.67 33.44
N GLY A 23 -6.38 9.14 32.72
CA GLY A 23 -7.72 8.90 33.24
C GLY A 23 -7.79 7.73 34.23
N SER A 24 -8.73 7.77 35.17
CA SER A 24 -8.98 6.68 36.11
C SER A 24 -9.60 5.46 35.41
N TYR A 25 -8.99 4.28 35.58
CA TYR A 25 -9.57 3.02 35.12
C TYR A 25 -10.61 2.55 36.15
N GLU A 26 -11.76 3.21 36.20
CA GLU A 26 -12.94 2.60 36.80
C GLU A 26 -13.76 1.97 35.67
N PRO A 27 -13.93 0.64 35.64
CA PRO A 27 -14.77 -0.01 34.65
C PRO A 27 -16.21 0.42 34.89
N SER A 28 -16.65 1.48 34.20
CA SER A 28 -18.04 1.88 34.27
C SER A 28 -18.85 0.77 33.60
N SER A 29 -19.83 0.22 34.33
CA SER A 29 -20.59 -0.94 33.91
C SER A 29 -21.56 -0.68 32.74
N ARG A 30 -21.37 0.40 31.94
CA ARG A 30 -22.04 0.72 30.65
C ARG A 30 -21.67 2.09 30.03
N GLY A 31 -20.61 2.78 30.44
CA GLY A 31 -20.25 4.14 29.98
C GLY A 31 -18.88 4.24 29.29
N PRO A 32 -18.59 5.35 28.59
CA PRO A 32 -17.26 5.61 28.03
C PRO A 32 -16.19 5.67 29.12
N VAL A 33 -15.02 5.09 28.83
CA VAL A 33 -13.85 5.08 29.74
C VAL A 33 -12.96 6.28 29.42
N LEU A 34 -12.75 7.18 30.39
CA LEU A 34 -11.79 8.27 30.26
C LEU A 34 -10.37 7.69 30.23
N LEU A 35 -9.69 7.86 29.11
CA LEU A 35 -8.32 7.37 28.90
C LEU A 35 -7.28 8.42 29.29
N ALA A 36 -7.45 9.64 28.81
CA ALA A 36 -6.54 10.76 29.00
C ALA A 36 -7.28 12.09 28.98
N SER A 37 -6.68 13.11 29.56
CA SER A 37 -7.12 14.51 29.47
C SER A 37 -5.92 15.45 29.42
N GLY A 38 -6.11 16.64 28.90
CA GLY A 38 -5.05 17.64 28.80
C GLY A 38 -5.58 18.99 28.35
N SER A 39 -4.66 19.91 28.06
CA SER A 39 -4.95 21.24 27.53
C SER A 39 -3.88 21.63 26.54
N HIS A 40 -4.26 22.26 25.43
CA HIS A 40 -3.34 22.74 24.40
C HIS A 40 -3.85 24.05 23.80
N GLU A 41 -2.95 24.96 23.41
CA GLU A 41 -3.32 26.31 22.97
C GLU A 41 -4.29 26.34 21.79
N GLU A 42 -4.15 25.41 20.84
CA GLU A 42 -4.98 25.37 19.62
C GLU A 42 -6.36 24.73 19.81
N ILE A 43 -6.53 23.84 20.80
CA ILE A 43 -7.75 23.03 20.97
C ILE A 43 -8.44 23.24 22.31
N GLY A 44 -7.81 23.94 23.26
CA GLY A 44 -8.28 24.12 24.62
C GLY A 44 -8.17 22.84 25.46
N ASP A 45 -9.01 22.75 26.48
CA ASP A 45 -9.10 21.56 27.33
C ASP A 45 -9.77 20.41 26.59
N TRP A 46 -9.23 19.20 26.75
CA TRP A 46 -9.70 18.03 26.04
C TRP A 46 -9.71 16.77 26.91
N GLU A 47 -10.58 15.83 26.55
CA GLU A 47 -10.67 14.50 27.13
C GLU A 47 -10.77 13.43 26.03
N LEU A 48 -10.05 12.33 26.21
CA LEU A 48 -10.10 11.16 25.33
C LEU A 48 -10.90 10.05 26.00
N HIS A 49 -12.00 9.65 25.36
CA HIS A 49 -12.90 8.62 25.85
C HIS A 49 -12.90 7.41 24.93
N LEU A 50 -12.79 6.20 25.49
CA LEU A 50 -12.99 4.96 24.76
C LEU A 50 -14.38 4.40 25.02
N ARG A 51 -15.15 4.23 23.94
CA ARG A 51 -16.43 3.53 23.96
C ARG A 51 -16.28 2.18 23.29
N SER A 52 -16.62 1.12 24.01
CA SER A 52 -16.60 -0.25 23.50
C SER A 52 -17.92 -0.95 23.83
N GLU A 53 -18.40 -1.78 22.90
CA GLU A 53 -19.50 -2.72 23.15
C GLU A 53 -18.99 -4.02 23.81
N ASP A 54 -17.67 -4.25 23.75
CA ASP A 54 -16.98 -5.39 24.34
C ASP A 54 -16.28 -5.02 25.65
N ASN A 55 -16.16 -5.98 26.56
CA ASN A 55 -15.27 -5.86 27.72
C ASN A 55 -13.81 -5.99 27.25
N LEU A 56 -13.12 -4.85 27.16
CA LEU A 56 -11.72 -4.77 26.75
C LEU A 56 -10.81 -4.79 27.97
N GLU A 57 -9.74 -5.58 27.88
CA GLU A 57 -8.62 -5.48 28.80
C GLU A 57 -7.64 -4.46 28.24
N ILE A 58 -7.37 -3.40 29.02
CA ILE A 58 -6.56 -2.25 28.60
C ILE A 58 -5.37 -2.13 29.55
N HIS A 59 -4.18 -2.18 28.99
CA HIS A 59 -2.94 -1.84 29.67
C HIS A 59 -2.36 -0.54 29.13
N ARG A 60 -1.57 0.18 29.91
CA ARG A 60 -1.07 1.51 29.52
C ARG A 60 0.31 1.85 30.05
N ALA A 61 0.97 2.80 29.40
CA ALA A 61 2.23 3.38 29.85
C ALA A 61 2.31 4.87 29.48
N GLY A 62 2.77 5.70 30.41
CA GLY A 62 3.09 7.11 30.16
C GLY A 62 4.59 7.31 29.97
N PHE A 63 4.98 8.06 28.94
CA PHE A 63 6.36 8.39 28.61
C PHE A 63 6.56 9.90 28.49
N LYS A 64 7.76 10.37 28.81
CA LYS A 64 8.21 11.73 28.55
C LYS A 64 9.25 11.76 27.44
N SER A 65 8.92 12.37 26.29
CA SER A 65 9.88 12.57 25.19
C SER A 65 9.55 13.82 24.37
N MET A 66 10.58 14.56 23.96
CA MET A 66 10.44 15.68 23.02
C MET A 66 10.48 15.24 21.55
N SER A 67 10.67 13.94 21.29
CA SER A 67 10.72 13.41 19.93
C SER A 67 10.03 12.05 19.82
N MET A 68 9.23 11.87 18.78
CA MET A 68 8.37 10.68 18.63
C MET A 68 9.03 9.55 17.83
N HIS A 69 10.15 9.82 17.14
CA HIS A 69 10.81 8.86 16.26
C HIS A 69 11.27 7.57 16.98
N ASN A 70 11.51 7.62 18.30
CA ASN A 70 11.95 6.49 19.12
C ASN A 70 10.85 5.93 20.04
N LEU A 71 9.58 6.36 19.92
CA LEU A 71 8.48 5.89 20.78
C LEU A 71 8.32 4.37 20.75
N SER A 72 8.57 3.75 19.58
CA SER A 72 8.52 2.28 19.44
C SER A 72 9.55 1.56 20.33
N ASP A 73 10.73 2.15 20.54
CA ASP A 73 11.77 1.56 21.38
C ASP A 73 11.39 1.67 22.86
N LEU A 74 10.83 2.82 23.27
CA LEU A 74 10.32 3.04 24.63
C LEU A 74 9.21 2.04 24.98
N VAL A 75 8.25 1.84 24.08
CA VAL A 75 7.15 0.88 24.26
C VAL A 75 7.68 -0.55 24.32
N GLN A 76 8.58 -0.94 23.42
CA GLN A 76 9.17 -2.29 23.42
C GLN A 76 9.94 -2.55 24.71
N GLN A 77 10.71 -1.58 25.19
CA GLN A 77 11.43 -1.68 26.45
C GLN A 77 10.47 -1.84 27.63
N ALA A 78 9.39 -1.05 27.69
CA ALA A 78 8.38 -1.15 28.74
C ALA A 78 7.70 -2.54 28.78
N VAL A 79 7.30 -3.06 27.62
CA VAL A 79 6.70 -4.40 27.50
C VAL A 79 7.72 -5.48 27.87
N ALA A 80 8.97 -5.37 27.39
CA ALA A 80 10.02 -6.35 27.69
C ALA A 80 10.36 -6.38 29.19
N THR A 81 10.48 -5.21 29.82
CA THR A 81 10.71 -5.10 31.26
C THR A 81 9.56 -5.70 32.06
N ASN A 82 8.30 -5.40 31.69
CA ASN A 82 7.15 -6.00 32.36
C ASN A 82 7.12 -7.52 32.17
N ALA A 83 7.41 -8.02 30.97
CA ALA A 83 7.48 -9.45 30.69
C ALA A 83 8.56 -10.15 31.52
N ILE A 84 9.72 -9.53 31.72
CA ILE A 84 10.78 -10.06 32.58
C ILE A 84 10.33 -10.08 34.05
N GLN A 85 9.61 -9.06 34.51
CA GLN A 85 9.22 -8.91 35.91
C GLN A 85 8.00 -9.74 36.31
N THR A 86 6.99 -9.81 35.45
CA THR A 86 5.67 -10.38 35.76
C THR A 86 5.31 -11.60 34.91
N GLY A 87 6.06 -11.86 33.83
CA GLY A 87 5.74 -12.88 32.85
C GLY A 87 4.66 -12.46 31.83
N ASN A 88 4.11 -11.24 31.94
CA ASN A 88 3.04 -10.76 31.07
C ASN A 88 3.59 -9.89 29.92
N LEU A 89 3.11 -10.12 28.70
CA LEU A 89 3.47 -9.35 27.50
C LEU A 89 2.60 -8.09 27.33
N ASN A 90 2.34 -7.40 28.45
CA ASN A 90 1.44 -6.27 28.52
C ASN A 90 2.19 -5.00 28.94
N LEU A 91 1.63 -3.82 28.67
CA LEU A 91 2.14 -2.59 29.25
C LEU A 91 2.02 -2.63 30.80
N PRO A 92 2.96 -1.99 31.51
CA PRO A 92 3.09 -2.10 32.97
C PRO A 92 2.04 -1.33 33.81
N ASP A 93 1.12 -0.58 33.20
CA ASP A 93 0.12 0.25 33.89
C ASP A 93 0.74 1.36 34.78
N ILE A 94 1.85 1.95 34.31
CA ILE A 94 2.60 3.02 35.00
C ILE A 94 2.75 4.29 34.14
N THR A 95 2.92 5.43 34.78
CA THR A 95 3.20 6.72 34.11
C THR A 95 4.46 7.34 34.65
N GLU A 96 5.35 7.81 33.77
CA GLU A 96 6.42 8.72 34.16
C GLU A 96 5.84 10.09 34.60
N ASP A 97 6.52 10.77 35.52
CA ASP A 97 6.13 12.11 35.95
C ASP A 97 6.16 13.09 34.76
N SER A 98 5.09 13.89 34.61
CA SER A 98 4.94 14.84 33.49
C SER A 98 5.04 14.21 32.11
N SER A 99 4.56 12.96 31.96
CA SER A 99 4.46 12.31 30.65
C SER A 99 3.65 13.17 29.67
N ASN A 100 4.21 13.41 28.50
CA ASN A 100 3.52 14.05 27.38
C ASN A 100 3.01 13.03 26.34
N ILE A 101 3.30 11.74 26.54
CA ILE A 101 2.84 10.64 25.69
C ILE A 101 2.15 9.59 26.54
N MET A 102 0.94 9.18 26.15
CA MET A 102 0.21 8.04 26.74
C MET A 102 0.03 6.96 25.69
N VAL A 103 0.50 5.75 25.98
CA VAL A 103 0.33 4.57 25.13
C VAL A 103 -0.62 3.59 25.81
N TYR A 104 -1.53 3.01 25.04
CA TYR A 104 -2.51 2.03 25.48
C TYR A 104 -2.37 0.76 24.64
N GLN A 105 -2.51 -0.39 25.28
CA GLN A 105 -2.54 -1.72 24.71
C GLN A 105 -3.90 -2.34 25.03
N ILE A 106 -4.66 -2.69 24.00
CA ILE A 106 -5.95 -3.37 24.13
C ILE A 106 -5.78 -4.83 23.70
N ASP A 107 -6.18 -5.77 24.55
CA ASP A 107 -6.39 -7.17 24.14
C ASP A 107 -7.78 -7.32 23.51
N SER A 108 -7.83 -7.67 22.22
CA SER A 108 -9.09 -7.98 21.54
C SER A 108 -9.06 -9.38 20.92
N ARG A 109 -9.84 -10.28 21.50
CA ARG A 109 -9.95 -11.67 21.03
C ARG A 109 -10.84 -11.85 19.80
N GLN A 110 -11.44 -10.77 19.26
CA GLN A 110 -12.51 -10.83 18.25
C GLN A 110 -12.33 -9.90 17.04
N LEU A 111 -11.11 -9.47 16.71
CA LEU A 111 -10.91 -8.76 15.46
C LEU A 111 -10.95 -9.72 14.26
N SER A 112 -11.96 -9.57 13.39
CA SER A 112 -11.95 -10.22 12.08
C SER A 112 -10.86 -9.59 11.20
N VAL A 113 -10.27 -10.38 10.29
CA VAL A 113 -9.22 -9.91 9.37
C VAL A 113 -9.64 -8.66 8.59
N GLY A 114 -10.91 -8.59 8.17
CA GLY A 114 -11.45 -7.43 7.48
C GLY A 114 -11.47 -6.16 8.36
N ARG A 115 -11.84 -6.28 9.64
CA ARG A 115 -11.80 -5.18 10.60
C ARG A 115 -10.36 -4.76 10.89
N ALA A 116 -9.43 -5.71 10.98
CA ALA A 116 -8.01 -5.42 11.20
C ALA A 116 -7.41 -4.65 10.02
N ALA A 117 -7.64 -5.10 8.79
CA ALA A 117 -7.17 -4.42 7.59
C ALA A 117 -7.68 -2.98 7.50
N LEU A 118 -9.00 -2.79 7.66
CA LEU A 118 -9.60 -1.46 7.58
C LEU A 118 -9.15 -0.54 8.72
N SER A 119 -9.16 -1.00 9.97
CA SER A 119 -8.74 -0.20 11.11
C SER A 119 -7.26 0.20 11.02
N SER A 120 -6.39 -0.72 10.59
CA SER A 120 -4.97 -0.41 10.40
C SER A 120 -4.70 0.52 9.22
N LEU A 121 -5.43 0.38 8.10
CA LEU A 121 -5.35 1.31 6.98
C LEU A 121 -5.75 2.73 7.41
N LEU A 122 -6.91 2.87 8.08
CA LEU A 122 -7.38 4.16 8.59
C LEU A 122 -6.44 4.74 9.66
N GLY A 123 -5.91 3.89 10.54
CA GLY A 123 -4.92 4.30 11.55
C GLY A 123 -3.55 4.67 10.95
N GLY A 124 -3.28 4.29 9.70
CA GLY A 124 -2.10 4.71 8.95
C GLY A 124 -2.26 6.05 8.23
N VAL A 125 -3.45 6.65 8.24
CA VAL A 125 -3.67 8.01 7.70
C VAL A 125 -2.95 9.00 8.63
N GLY A 126 -1.85 9.56 8.12
CA GLY A 126 -1.08 10.59 8.81
C GLY A 126 -1.26 11.97 8.17
N TYR A 127 -1.16 13.02 8.99
CA TYR A 127 -1.01 14.38 8.53
C TYR A 127 0.47 14.77 8.61
N PHE A 128 1.07 15.17 7.49
CA PHE A 128 2.47 15.59 7.43
C PHE A 128 2.54 17.06 7.06
N TYR A 129 3.30 17.85 7.82
CA TYR A 129 3.45 19.29 7.62
C TYR A 129 4.90 19.70 7.32
N GLY A 130 5.08 20.55 6.30
CA GLY A 130 6.34 21.05 5.74
C GLY A 130 6.04 22.14 4.71
N GLN A 131 7.02 22.70 3.99
CA GLN A 131 6.70 23.73 2.99
C GLN A 131 5.93 23.18 1.77
N SER A 132 4.60 23.36 1.80
CA SER A 132 3.77 24.08 0.82
C SER A 132 2.49 24.56 1.52
N LYS A 133 2.04 25.80 1.26
CA LYS A 133 0.88 26.45 1.93
C LYS A 133 -0.32 26.51 0.99
N VAL A 134 -1.47 25.92 1.36
CA VAL A 134 -2.79 26.16 0.75
C VAL A 134 -3.89 26.06 1.84
N ALA A 135 -5.01 26.78 1.66
CA ALA A 135 -6.14 26.86 2.60
C ALA A 135 -7.40 26.18 2.02
N ILE A 136 -8.18 25.51 2.87
CA ILE A 136 -9.41 24.76 2.49
C ILE A 136 -10.69 25.57 2.85
N PRO A 137 -11.73 25.62 2.00
CA PRO A 137 -13.02 26.24 2.32
C PRO A 137 -13.90 25.35 3.22
N LYS A 138 -14.61 25.96 4.19
CA LYS A 138 -15.56 25.27 5.08
C LYS A 138 -16.93 25.06 4.42
N GLY A 139 -17.50 23.86 4.61
CA GLY A 139 -18.94 23.63 4.55
C GLY A 139 -19.41 22.60 3.52
N PHE A 140 -19.23 21.31 3.81
CA PHE A 140 -19.96 20.24 3.13
C PHE A 140 -20.16 19.05 4.09
N THR A 141 -21.38 18.51 4.14
CA THR A 141 -21.74 17.37 4.99
C THR A 141 -22.26 16.22 4.12
N ALA A 142 -21.45 15.16 3.93
CA ALA A 142 -21.89 13.86 3.39
C ALA A 142 -20.91 12.73 3.83
N MET A 143 -21.48 11.56 4.18
CA MET A 143 -20.89 10.28 4.64
C MET A 143 -19.36 10.20 4.83
N GLY A 144 -18.94 10.00 6.09
CA GLY A 144 -17.55 10.18 6.57
C GLY A 144 -16.41 9.51 5.78
N CYS A 145 -16.60 8.34 5.15
CA CYS A 145 -15.53 7.71 4.36
C CYS A 145 -15.26 8.42 3.03
N ALA A 146 -16.31 8.91 2.35
CA ALA A 146 -16.15 9.66 1.11
C ALA A 146 -15.47 11.01 1.35
N TYR A 147 -15.77 11.66 2.47
CA TYR A 147 -15.11 12.90 2.88
C TYR A 147 -13.60 12.71 3.07
N ILE A 148 -13.18 11.69 3.82
CA ILE A 148 -11.76 11.40 4.03
C ILE A 148 -11.06 11.13 2.69
N SER A 149 -11.70 10.37 1.78
CA SER A 149 -11.13 10.15 0.44
C SER A 149 -10.99 11.44 -0.37
N MET A 150 -12.00 12.31 -0.35
CA MET A 150 -11.95 13.62 -1.02
C MET A 150 -10.87 14.53 -0.43
N ASP A 151 -10.73 14.54 0.89
CA ASP A 151 -9.71 15.33 1.60
C ASP A 151 -8.29 14.84 1.28
N ILE A 152 -8.06 13.51 1.28
CA ILE A 152 -6.78 12.92 0.85
C ILE A 152 -6.47 13.32 -0.60
N ILE A 153 -7.43 13.15 -1.52
CA ILE A 153 -7.23 13.50 -2.94
C ILE A 153 -6.93 15.00 -3.08
N GLY A 154 -7.65 15.87 -2.37
CA GLY A 154 -7.42 17.31 -2.36
C GLY A 154 -5.99 17.66 -1.96
N HIS A 155 -5.50 17.12 -0.83
CA HIS A 155 -4.13 17.36 -0.38
C HIS A 155 -3.07 16.83 -1.38
N TRP A 156 -3.34 15.71 -2.07
CA TRP A 156 -2.45 15.24 -3.14
C TRP A 156 -2.42 16.19 -4.34
N LEU A 157 -3.57 16.77 -4.72
CA LEU A 157 -3.65 17.73 -5.82
C LEU A 157 -3.03 19.08 -5.46
N ASP A 158 -3.05 19.49 -4.19
CA ASP A 158 -2.36 20.71 -3.72
C ASP A 158 -0.82 20.63 -3.85
N LEU A 159 -0.27 19.43 -4.04
CA LEU A 159 1.16 19.20 -4.29
C LEU A 159 1.55 19.36 -5.77
N LEU A 160 0.59 19.63 -6.67
CA LEU A 160 0.86 19.92 -8.08
C LEU A 160 1.72 21.17 -8.20
N ASN A 161 2.85 21.06 -8.91
CA ASN A 161 3.62 22.23 -9.31
C ASN A 161 2.99 22.91 -10.55
N SER A 162 3.58 24.02 -11.01
CA SER A 162 3.09 24.76 -12.19
C SER A 162 3.08 23.96 -13.50
N ASP A 163 3.83 22.85 -13.56
CA ASP A 163 3.91 21.98 -14.74
C ASP A 163 2.93 20.80 -14.66
N GLY A 164 2.13 20.73 -13.59
CA GLY A 164 1.19 19.63 -13.36
C GLY A 164 1.85 18.34 -12.84
N TRP A 165 3.08 18.44 -12.32
CA TRP A 165 3.80 17.30 -11.74
C TRP A 165 3.58 17.21 -10.22
N ILE A 166 3.41 15.97 -9.75
CA ILE A 166 3.33 15.60 -8.33
C ILE A 166 4.50 14.65 -8.02
N PRO A 167 5.32 14.90 -6.98
CA PRO A 167 6.36 13.96 -6.57
C PRO A 167 5.76 12.60 -6.15
N ARG A 168 6.34 11.51 -6.66
CA ARG A 168 5.84 10.14 -6.41
C ARG A 168 5.92 9.71 -4.94
N GLU A 169 6.87 10.29 -4.19
CA GLU A 169 7.13 9.97 -2.79
C GLU A 169 7.25 11.27 -2.00
N GLN A 170 6.39 11.44 -1.01
CA GLN A 170 6.30 12.65 -0.19
C GLN A 170 7.07 12.46 1.11
N ILE A 171 8.22 13.11 1.22
CA ILE A 171 9.11 13.00 2.37
C ILE A 171 9.15 14.36 3.06
N LEU A 172 8.13 14.62 3.88
CA LEU A 172 7.87 15.93 4.49
C LEU A 172 8.16 15.90 5.99
N GLY A 173 9.02 16.82 6.44
CA GLY A 173 9.38 16.97 7.85
C GLY A 173 10.51 16.05 8.31
N ALA A 174 11.04 16.34 9.50
CA ALA A 174 12.23 15.65 10.04
C ALA A 174 11.98 14.16 10.32
N GLU A 175 10.77 13.78 10.76
CA GLU A 175 10.45 12.38 11.02
C GLU A 175 10.48 11.54 9.73
N ALA A 176 9.86 12.03 8.64
CA ALA A 176 9.88 11.32 7.36
C ALA A 176 11.31 11.22 6.80
N LEU A 177 12.07 12.31 6.85
CA LEU A 177 13.49 12.33 6.41
C LEU A 177 14.34 11.32 7.18
N SER A 178 14.09 11.11 8.48
CA SER A 178 14.86 10.16 9.30
C SER A 178 14.69 8.70 8.89
N LYS A 179 13.62 8.38 8.13
CA LYS A 179 13.27 7.02 7.73
C LYS A 179 13.69 6.67 6.31
N VAL A 180 14.22 7.63 5.55
CA VAL A 180 14.56 7.46 4.13
C VAL A 180 16.06 7.69 3.91
N PRO A 181 16.79 6.74 3.30
CA PRO A 181 18.18 6.98 2.89
C PRO A 181 18.31 8.21 1.99
N GLU A 182 19.38 8.99 2.18
CA GLU A 182 19.55 10.30 1.54
C GLU A 182 19.46 10.25 0.01
N GLU A 183 19.94 9.16 -0.60
CA GLU A 183 19.90 8.93 -2.04
C GLU A 183 18.47 8.82 -2.62
N PHE A 184 17.47 8.53 -1.79
CA PHE A 184 16.06 8.41 -2.20
C PHE A 184 15.22 9.64 -1.86
N VAL A 185 15.77 10.61 -1.14
CA VAL A 185 15.05 11.82 -0.74
C VAL A 185 14.73 12.71 -1.95
N LEU A 186 15.70 12.88 -2.86
CA LEU A 186 15.54 13.77 -4.01
C LEU A 186 14.53 13.22 -5.03
N GLN A 187 13.54 14.05 -5.37
CA GLN A 187 12.50 13.74 -6.36
C GLN A 187 12.80 14.42 -7.71
N TYR A 188 12.45 13.75 -8.81
CA TYR A 188 12.78 14.19 -10.17
C TYR A 188 11.50 14.46 -10.99
N PRO A 189 11.29 15.69 -11.50
CA PRO A 189 10.09 16.05 -12.26
C PRO A 189 9.97 15.38 -13.64
N SER A 190 11.05 14.75 -14.12
CA SER A 190 11.04 13.92 -15.32
C SER A 190 10.34 12.57 -15.14
N ASN A 191 10.03 12.18 -13.90
CA ASN A 191 9.54 10.84 -13.58
C ASN A 191 8.04 10.91 -13.23
N GLY A 192 7.23 10.12 -13.95
CA GLY A 192 5.83 9.90 -13.63
C GLY A 192 5.61 8.67 -12.73
N ASN A 193 4.39 8.54 -12.22
CA ASN A 193 3.90 7.36 -11.50
C ASN A 193 2.50 7.01 -12.02
N PRO A 194 2.04 5.74 -11.99
CA PRO A 194 0.70 5.40 -12.45
C PRO A 194 -0.37 6.28 -11.79
N PRO A 195 -1.30 6.88 -12.56
CA PRO A 195 -2.24 7.87 -12.05
C PRO A 195 -3.45 7.20 -11.37
N THR A 196 -3.18 6.33 -10.39
CA THR A 196 -4.22 5.50 -9.73
C THR A 196 -5.21 6.30 -8.91
N LEU A 197 -4.90 7.56 -8.56
CA LEU A 197 -5.85 8.50 -7.95
C LEU A 197 -7.12 8.64 -8.80
N PHE A 198 -7.02 8.57 -10.13
CA PHE A 198 -8.18 8.66 -11.01
C PHE A 198 -9.14 7.46 -10.89
N LEU A 199 -8.66 6.30 -10.41
CA LEU A 199 -9.54 5.17 -10.11
C LEU A 199 -10.48 5.53 -8.95
N ALA A 200 -9.94 6.12 -7.88
CA ALA A 200 -10.73 6.57 -6.74
C ALA A 200 -11.64 7.77 -7.09
N ILE A 201 -11.13 8.74 -7.86
CA ILE A 201 -11.92 9.89 -8.32
C ILE A 201 -13.11 9.42 -9.16
N ARG A 202 -12.92 8.47 -10.09
CA ARG A 202 -14.02 7.94 -10.89
C ARG A 202 -15.09 7.28 -10.03
N ASP A 203 -14.69 6.48 -9.04
CA ASP A 203 -15.63 5.77 -8.19
C ASP A 203 -16.42 6.76 -7.31
N LEU A 204 -15.78 7.83 -6.82
CA LEU A 204 -16.44 8.95 -6.15
C LEU A 204 -17.40 9.70 -7.10
N ALA A 205 -16.96 9.98 -8.32
CA ALA A 205 -17.75 10.70 -9.31
C ALA A 205 -18.98 9.90 -9.77
N SER A 206 -18.89 8.58 -9.91
CA SER A 206 -20.02 7.70 -10.21
C SER A 206 -21.11 7.74 -9.12
N GLY A 207 -20.73 8.07 -7.89
CA GLY A 207 -21.64 8.22 -6.74
C GLY A 207 -22.25 9.62 -6.58
N ILE A 208 -21.73 10.63 -7.28
CA ILE A 208 -22.23 12.01 -7.24
C ILE A 208 -23.08 12.23 -8.51
N HIS A 209 -24.30 12.77 -8.37
CA HIS A 209 -25.07 13.19 -9.55
C HIS A 209 -24.27 14.27 -10.30
N ALA A 210 -23.65 13.87 -11.41
CA ALA A 210 -22.88 14.73 -12.28
C ALA A 210 -23.80 15.74 -12.99
N GLN A 211 -24.14 16.80 -12.28
CA GLN A 211 -24.72 18.02 -12.81
C GLN A 211 -23.87 19.14 -12.22
N GLN A 212 -22.95 19.72 -13.01
CA GLN A 212 -22.27 21.03 -12.82
C GLN A 212 -20.75 21.01 -13.07
N PHE A 213 -20.28 20.40 -14.16
CA PHE A 213 -18.99 20.77 -14.73
C PHE A 213 -19.18 20.98 -16.23
N SER A 214 -19.13 22.23 -16.68
CA SER A 214 -19.24 22.58 -18.10
C SER A 214 -18.05 23.45 -18.49
N ASP A 215 -17.01 22.81 -19.01
CA ASP A 215 -15.99 23.48 -19.81
C ASP A 215 -15.88 22.72 -21.14
N GLU A 216 -16.81 23.07 -22.06
CA GLU A 216 -17.12 22.30 -23.28
C GLU A 216 -15.92 22.13 -24.24
N GLU A 217 -14.90 22.98 -24.13
CA GLU A 217 -13.75 22.97 -25.05
C GLU A 217 -12.66 22.00 -24.56
N ALA A 218 -12.30 22.05 -23.27
CA ALA A 218 -11.40 21.07 -22.66
C ALA A 218 -11.99 19.64 -22.70
N GLU A 219 -13.31 19.53 -22.50
CA GLU A 219 -14.04 18.27 -22.59
C GLU A 219 -13.86 17.60 -23.98
N LYS A 220 -13.94 18.38 -25.07
CA LYS A 220 -13.80 17.86 -26.44
C LYS A 220 -12.39 17.30 -26.72
N ASP A 221 -11.35 17.97 -26.25
CA ASP A 221 -9.97 17.53 -26.46
C ASP A 221 -9.64 16.25 -25.67
N TYR A 222 -10.09 16.14 -24.41
CA TYR A 222 -9.93 14.93 -23.62
C TYR A 222 -10.72 13.74 -24.20
N TYR A 223 -11.95 13.96 -24.70
CA TYR A 223 -12.71 12.90 -25.37
C TYR A 223 -12.02 12.41 -26.65
N LYS A 224 -11.49 13.33 -27.46
CA LYS A 224 -10.76 12.98 -28.67
C LYS A 224 -9.52 12.15 -28.35
N MET A 225 -8.70 12.60 -27.40
CA MET A 225 -7.51 11.86 -26.95
C MET A 225 -7.89 10.50 -26.38
N SER A 226 -8.91 10.44 -25.53
CA SER A 226 -9.40 9.19 -24.94
C SER A 226 -9.84 8.18 -26.01
N ASN A 227 -10.57 8.63 -27.02
CA ASN A 227 -11.00 7.77 -28.14
C ASN A 227 -9.81 7.26 -28.95
N GLN A 228 -8.78 8.08 -29.18
CA GLN A 228 -7.57 7.66 -29.89
C GLN A 228 -6.75 6.64 -29.10
N LEU A 229 -6.55 6.87 -27.80
CA LEU A 229 -5.75 5.98 -26.93
C LEU A 229 -6.49 4.69 -26.56
N SER A 230 -7.82 4.70 -26.61
CA SER A 230 -8.66 3.52 -26.32
C SER A 230 -9.01 2.73 -27.58
N ASP A 231 -8.48 3.10 -28.75
CA ASP A 231 -8.72 2.40 -29.99
C ASP A 231 -8.10 0.98 -29.97
N PHE A 232 -8.97 -0.02 -29.93
CA PHE A 232 -8.58 -1.43 -29.82
C PHE A 232 -7.72 -1.89 -31.02
N GLY A 233 -7.99 -1.37 -32.22
CA GLY A 233 -7.20 -1.71 -33.41
C GLY A 233 -5.76 -1.21 -33.32
N THR A 234 -5.58 0.03 -32.86
CA THR A 234 -4.27 0.65 -32.63
C THR A 234 -3.53 -0.07 -31.51
N LEU A 235 -4.20 -0.38 -30.40
CA LEU A 235 -3.61 -1.17 -29.31
C LEU A 235 -3.05 -2.51 -29.82
N ASN A 236 -3.84 -3.25 -30.60
CA ASN A 236 -3.41 -4.53 -31.15
C ASN A 236 -2.22 -4.36 -32.10
N LYS A 237 -2.29 -3.39 -33.00
CA LYS A 237 -1.21 -3.11 -33.96
C LYS A 237 0.13 -2.81 -33.27
N LEU A 238 0.10 -2.16 -32.12
CA LEU A 238 1.32 -1.71 -31.43
C LEU A 238 1.87 -2.76 -30.45
N HIS A 239 1.01 -3.55 -29.80
CA HIS A 239 1.40 -4.33 -28.63
C HIS A 239 1.00 -5.80 -28.66
N LEU A 240 0.10 -6.24 -29.54
CA LEU A 240 -0.38 -7.62 -29.54
C LEU A 240 0.59 -8.55 -30.28
N ASP A 241 0.95 -9.65 -29.63
CA ASP A 241 1.44 -10.83 -30.34
C ASP A 241 0.25 -11.71 -30.73
N ASP A 242 -0.07 -11.74 -32.02
CA ASP A 242 -1.24 -12.46 -32.55
C ASP A 242 -1.17 -13.98 -32.35
N LYS A 243 0.01 -14.56 -32.16
CA LYS A 243 0.17 -16.01 -32.00
C LYS A 243 -0.14 -16.44 -30.57
N ILE A 244 0.33 -15.64 -29.60
CA ILE A 244 0.16 -15.92 -28.18
C ILE A 244 -1.16 -15.33 -27.68
N GLY A 245 -1.64 -14.24 -28.27
CA GLY A 245 -2.78 -13.46 -27.78
C GLY A 245 -2.43 -12.67 -26.52
N ALA A 246 -1.17 -12.24 -26.40
CA ALA A 246 -0.65 -11.48 -25.25
C ALA A 246 -0.14 -10.10 -25.69
N TYR A 247 -0.32 -9.11 -24.82
CA TYR A 247 0.24 -7.78 -25.02
C TYR A 247 1.65 -7.68 -24.44
N PHE A 248 2.54 -7.01 -25.16
CA PHE A 248 3.94 -6.84 -24.78
C PHE A 248 4.40 -5.40 -25.00
N ASP A 249 5.40 -5.00 -24.21
CA ASP A 249 6.20 -3.82 -24.50
C ASP A 249 6.99 -4.02 -25.80
N TYR A 250 7.32 -2.92 -26.48
CA TYR A 250 8.17 -2.93 -27.67
C TYR A 250 9.45 -2.14 -27.41
N GLY A 251 10.60 -2.67 -27.81
CA GLY A 251 11.86 -1.98 -27.62
C GLY A 251 13.08 -2.70 -28.16
N ASN A 252 14.24 -2.07 -28.01
CA ASN A 252 15.52 -2.64 -28.41
C ASN A 252 15.99 -3.68 -27.39
N HIS A 253 15.65 -4.95 -27.63
CA HIS A 253 15.72 -6.03 -26.63
C HIS A 253 16.56 -7.23 -27.07
N THR A 254 17.10 -7.98 -26.09
CA THR A 254 17.74 -9.28 -26.28
C THR A 254 17.52 -10.18 -25.07
N GLU A 255 17.06 -11.42 -25.32
CA GLU A 255 16.96 -12.47 -24.29
C GLU A 255 18.33 -13.08 -23.95
N LYS A 256 19.37 -12.78 -24.74
CA LYS A 256 20.72 -13.33 -24.55
C LYS A 256 21.55 -12.40 -23.68
N ALA A 257 21.12 -12.23 -22.44
CA ALA A 257 21.88 -11.55 -21.41
C ALA A 257 21.93 -12.39 -20.13
N ARG A 258 23.02 -12.26 -19.36
CA ARG A 258 23.17 -12.92 -18.06
C ARG A 258 23.97 -12.04 -17.10
N LEU A 259 23.87 -12.32 -15.80
CA LEU A 259 24.77 -11.74 -14.82
C LEU A 259 25.98 -12.66 -14.63
N ARG A 260 27.17 -12.07 -14.54
CA ARG A 260 28.45 -12.77 -14.37
C ARG A 260 29.37 -11.95 -13.47
N TRP A 261 30.22 -12.62 -12.72
CA TRP A 261 31.28 -11.97 -11.96
C TRP A 261 32.42 -11.52 -12.88
N PHE A 262 32.81 -10.26 -12.75
CA PHE A 262 33.95 -9.65 -13.41
C PHE A 262 34.94 -9.15 -12.36
N ASP A 263 36.23 -9.31 -12.63
CA ASP A 263 37.26 -8.64 -11.86
C ASP A 263 37.49 -7.26 -12.49
N VAL A 264 37.09 -6.21 -11.77
CA VAL A 264 37.16 -4.81 -12.18
C VAL A 264 38.33 -4.16 -11.43
N LYS A 265 39.20 -3.48 -12.16
CA LYS A 265 40.30 -2.72 -11.58
C LYS A 265 39.79 -1.33 -11.18
N ASP A 266 39.87 -1.02 -9.89
CA ASP A 266 39.56 0.31 -9.35
C ASP A 266 40.85 0.91 -8.76
N LYS A 267 41.45 1.85 -9.49
CA LYS A 267 42.78 2.39 -9.17
C LYS A 267 43.83 1.28 -9.01
N ASP A 268 44.28 1.02 -7.78
CA ASP A 268 45.29 0.02 -7.42
C ASP A 268 44.71 -1.23 -6.75
N THR A 269 43.38 -1.32 -6.62
CA THR A 269 42.70 -2.48 -6.03
C THR A 269 41.90 -3.25 -7.09
N MET A 270 41.90 -4.58 -6.96
CA MET A 270 41.03 -5.45 -7.75
C MET A 270 39.77 -5.71 -6.94
N ARG A 271 38.61 -5.37 -7.50
CA ARG A 271 37.30 -5.68 -6.91
C ARG A 271 36.51 -6.58 -7.82
N ARG A 272 35.71 -7.48 -7.25
CA ARG A 272 34.84 -8.36 -8.02
C ARG A 272 33.44 -7.77 -8.06
N GLU A 273 32.88 -7.60 -9.25
CA GLU A 273 31.55 -7.03 -9.47
C GLU A 273 30.65 -7.99 -10.24
N PHE A 274 29.37 -8.05 -9.86
CA PHE A 274 28.36 -8.87 -10.52
C PHE A 274 27.62 -8.06 -11.59
N LEU A 275 28.10 -8.12 -12.83
CA LEU A 275 27.65 -7.25 -13.92
C LEU A 275 26.90 -8.03 -15.00
N ARG A 276 26.12 -7.30 -15.80
CA ARG A 276 25.41 -7.83 -16.97
C ARG A 276 26.38 -8.06 -18.12
N GLU A 277 26.38 -9.27 -18.65
CA GLU A 277 27.04 -9.68 -19.89
C GLU A 277 25.97 -9.87 -20.98
N THR A 278 26.12 -9.15 -22.10
CA THR A 278 25.25 -9.29 -23.27
C THR A 278 25.90 -10.21 -24.28
N LEU A 279 25.26 -11.34 -24.57
CA LEU A 279 25.78 -12.41 -25.43
C LEU A 279 25.34 -12.25 -26.89
N GLN A 280 24.27 -11.50 -27.15
CA GLN A 280 23.80 -11.17 -28.50
C GLN A 280 23.32 -9.71 -28.52
N PRO A 281 23.66 -8.92 -29.55
CA PRO A 281 23.15 -7.56 -29.70
C PRO A 281 21.62 -7.50 -29.67
N PRO A 282 21.02 -6.47 -29.06
CA PRO A 282 19.58 -6.28 -29.05
C PRO A 282 19.05 -5.89 -30.44
N GLN A 283 17.76 -6.15 -30.63
CA GLN A 283 16.99 -5.78 -31.82
C GLN A 283 15.64 -5.21 -31.40
N LEU A 284 15.07 -4.33 -32.22
CA LEU A 284 13.72 -3.83 -32.03
C LEU A 284 12.70 -4.97 -32.18
N GLN A 285 12.02 -5.31 -31.10
CA GLN A 285 11.04 -6.40 -31.04
C GLN A 285 10.08 -6.23 -29.86
N LEU A 286 9.02 -7.03 -29.83
CA LEU A 286 8.21 -7.20 -28.62
C LEU A 286 9.03 -7.91 -27.54
N VAL A 287 8.96 -7.42 -26.31
CA VAL A 287 9.67 -7.97 -25.15
C VAL A 287 8.87 -9.18 -24.64
N PRO A 288 9.40 -10.42 -24.73
CA PRO A 288 8.59 -11.64 -24.61
C PRO A 288 8.40 -12.06 -23.15
N HIS A 289 7.77 -11.20 -22.35
CA HIS A 289 7.59 -11.39 -20.91
C HIS A 289 6.12 -11.26 -20.53
N VAL A 290 5.43 -12.40 -20.47
CA VAL A 290 4.06 -12.45 -19.96
C VAL A 290 4.08 -12.20 -18.45
N GLY A 291 3.28 -11.23 -17.99
CA GLY A 291 3.16 -10.84 -16.60
C GLY A 291 2.01 -9.86 -16.40
N TYR A 292 2.00 -9.13 -15.28
CA TYR A 292 0.95 -8.12 -15.03
C TYR A 292 0.86 -7.07 -16.12
N VAL A 293 2.00 -6.64 -16.70
CA VAL A 293 2.03 -5.67 -17.82
C VAL A 293 1.17 -6.15 -18.99
N SER A 294 1.27 -7.44 -19.34
CA SER A 294 0.47 -8.05 -20.42
C SER A 294 -1.03 -8.05 -20.15
N LEU A 295 -1.45 -7.92 -18.89
CA LEU A 295 -2.85 -7.94 -18.48
C LEU A 295 -3.46 -6.54 -18.35
N PHE A 296 -2.70 -5.45 -18.54
CA PHE A 296 -3.25 -4.09 -18.40
C PHE A 296 -4.47 -3.82 -19.29
N PRO A 297 -4.48 -4.22 -20.59
CA PRO A 297 -5.66 -4.07 -21.42
C PRO A 297 -6.91 -4.77 -20.85
N PHE A 298 -6.73 -5.95 -20.24
CA PHE A 298 -7.78 -6.69 -19.55
C PHE A 298 -8.24 -5.96 -18.27
N MET A 299 -7.28 -5.59 -17.41
CA MET A 299 -7.55 -4.87 -16.14
C MET A 299 -8.23 -3.51 -16.35
N MET A 300 -8.01 -2.87 -17.48
CA MET A 300 -8.59 -1.57 -17.82
C MET A 300 -9.89 -1.67 -18.62
N GLY A 301 -10.39 -2.89 -18.90
CA GLY A 301 -11.64 -3.09 -19.65
C GLY A 301 -11.59 -2.65 -21.12
N THR A 302 -10.38 -2.57 -21.71
CA THR A 302 -10.19 -2.09 -23.09
C THR A 302 -10.40 -3.17 -24.15
N ILE A 303 -10.45 -4.44 -23.75
CA ILE A 303 -10.66 -5.56 -24.67
C ILE A 303 -12.17 -5.78 -24.83
N PRO A 304 -12.72 -5.71 -26.06
CA PRO A 304 -14.13 -5.97 -26.31
C PRO A 304 -14.54 -7.40 -25.88
N PRO A 305 -15.74 -7.59 -25.30
CA PRO A 305 -16.23 -8.91 -24.89
C PRO A 305 -16.20 -9.98 -25.98
N GLU A 306 -16.45 -9.58 -27.23
CA GLU A 306 -16.49 -10.48 -28.39
C GLU A 306 -15.13 -10.71 -29.05
N SER A 307 -14.07 -10.12 -28.51
CA SER A 307 -12.72 -10.28 -29.04
C SER A 307 -12.14 -11.63 -28.66
N TRP A 308 -11.60 -12.36 -29.64
CA TRP A 308 -10.84 -13.60 -29.40
C TRP A 308 -9.64 -13.38 -28.46
N VAL A 309 -9.12 -12.15 -28.38
CA VAL A 309 -8.03 -11.79 -27.47
C VAL A 309 -8.46 -11.93 -26.01
N LEU A 310 -9.73 -11.67 -25.68
CA LEU A 310 -10.24 -11.82 -24.32
C LEU A 310 -10.12 -13.28 -23.85
N GLU A 311 -10.50 -14.24 -24.69
CA GLU A 311 -10.35 -15.66 -24.39
C GLU A 311 -8.88 -16.02 -24.16
N LYS A 312 -7.95 -15.47 -24.95
CA LYS A 312 -6.51 -15.68 -24.75
C LYS A 312 -6.02 -15.11 -23.44
N GLN A 313 -6.46 -13.92 -23.05
CA GLN A 313 -6.11 -13.32 -21.76
C GLN A 313 -6.61 -14.18 -20.59
N LEU A 314 -7.86 -14.66 -20.64
CA LEU A 314 -8.41 -15.56 -19.64
C LEU A 314 -7.65 -16.90 -19.57
N ASN A 315 -7.20 -17.41 -20.71
CA ASN A 315 -6.34 -18.59 -20.78
C ASN A 315 -4.96 -18.35 -20.14
N LEU A 316 -4.36 -17.16 -20.33
CA LEU A 316 -3.09 -16.81 -19.68
C LEU A 316 -3.25 -16.69 -18.15
N ILE A 317 -4.34 -16.07 -17.71
CA ILE A 317 -4.68 -15.87 -16.30
C ILE A 317 -4.85 -17.22 -15.61
N SER A 318 -5.68 -18.11 -16.15
CA SER A 318 -6.03 -19.41 -15.56
C SER A 318 -4.93 -20.49 -15.69
N ASN A 319 -3.87 -20.25 -16.46
CA ASN A 319 -2.83 -21.24 -16.69
C ASN A 319 -1.83 -21.33 -15.53
N THR A 320 -1.82 -22.49 -14.86
CA THR A 320 -0.94 -22.80 -13.71
C THR A 320 0.54 -22.85 -14.04
N SER A 321 0.88 -23.09 -15.31
CA SER A 321 2.25 -23.07 -15.82
C SER A 321 2.76 -21.66 -16.14
N ILE A 322 1.87 -20.65 -16.15
CA ILE A 322 2.19 -19.27 -16.50
C ILE A 322 1.97 -18.38 -15.26
N LEU A 323 0.73 -17.91 -15.04
CA LEU A 323 0.41 -16.90 -14.00
C LEU A 323 -0.32 -17.49 -12.79
N TRP A 324 -1.19 -18.48 -12.98
CA TRP A 324 -2.06 -18.98 -11.90
C TRP A 324 -1.30 -19.74 -10.81
N THR A 325 -1.67 -19.47 -9.56
CA THR A 325 -1.22 -20.22 -8.38
C THR A 325 -2.39 -20.42 -7.41
N ASP A 326 -2.21 -21.33 -6.45
CA ASP A 326 -3.17 -21.54 -5.35
C ASP A 326 -3.24 -20.35 -4.36
N TYR A 327 -2.41 -19.32 -4.55
CA TYR A 327 -2.23 -18.17 -3.66
C TYR A 327 -2.53 -16.82 -4.35
N GLY A 328 -2.91 -16.83 -5.64
CA GLY A 328 -3.09 -15.65 -6.48
C GLY A 328 -2.23 -15.64 -7.74
N LEU A 329 -2.31 -14.58 -8.55
CA LEU A 329 -1.59 -14.43 -9.82
C LEU A 329 -0.16 -13.95 -9.59
N ARG A 330 0.81 -14.58 -10.27
CA ARG A 330 2.22 -14.16 -10.27
C ARG A 330 2.40 -12.86 -11.06
N SER A 331 3.30 -11.99 -10.60
CA SER A 331 3.72 -10.79 -11.33
C SER A 331 4.36 -11.06 -12.69
N LEU A 332 5.00 -12.22 -12.84
CA LEU A 332 5.68 -12.63 -14.04
C LEU A 332 5.54 -14.13 -14.26
N SER A 333 5.34 -14.52 -15.52
CA SER A 333 5.20 -15.91 -15.94
C SER A 333 6.39 -16.74 -15.50
N ARG A 334 6.11 -17.98 -15.06
CA ARG A 334 7.14 -18.98 -14.75
C ARG A 334 8.00 -19.34 -15.95
N THR A 335 7.49 -19.17 -17.17
CA THR A 335 8.23 -19.42 -18.43
C THR A 335 9.14 -18.27 -18.84
N SER A 336 9.05 -17.10 -18.19
CA SER A 336 9.93 -15.97 -18.48
C SER A 336 11.39 -16.30 -18.14
N SER A 337 12.31 -15.88 -19.01
CA SER A 337 13.75 -16.05 -18.79
C SER A 337 14.28 -15.31 -17.56
N ILE A 338 13.54 -14.33 -17.03
CA ILE A 338 13.91 -13.56 -15.83
C ILE A 338 13.05 -13.92 -14.61
N TYR A 339 12.22 -14.96 -14.69
CA TYR A 339 11.42 -15.45 -13.56
C TYR A 339 12.29 -15.76 -12.34
N MET A 340 12.00 -15.09 -11.22
CA MET A 340 12.70 -15.19 -9.94
C MET A 340 14.21 -14.96 -10.03
N LYS A 341 14.69 -14.22 -11.05
CA LYS A 341 16.09 -13.80 -11.17
C LYS A 341 16.31 -12.42 -10.55
N ARG A 342 17.40 -12.30 -9.78
CA ARG A 342 17.89 -11.01 -9.24
C ARG A 342 18.30 -10.05 -10.34
N ASN A 343 18.28 -8.75 -10.06
CA ASN A 343 18.69 -7.72 -11.01
C ASN A 343 20.18 -7.37 -10.88
N THR A 344 20.66 -7.32 -9.65
CA THR A 344 22.07 -7.10 -9.28
C THR A 344 22.45 -8.11 -8.18
N GLU A 345 23.63 -7.98 -7.59
CA GLU A 345 23.99 -8.75 -6.40
C GLU A 345 23.03 -8.52 -5.23
N HIS A 346 22.64 -7.25 -5.02
CA HIS A 346 21.88 -6.78 -3.87
C HIS A 346 20.38 -6.62 -4.15
N ASP A 347 19.95 -6.66 -5.41
CA ASP A 347 18.55 -6.49 -5.81
C ASP A 347 17.87 -7.83 -6.10
N PRO A 348 17.16 -8.43 -5.12
CA PRO A 348 16.44 -9.69 -5.34
C PRO A 348 15.27 -9.52 -6.33
N PRO A 349 14.70 -10.63 -6.85
CA PRO A 349 13.48 -10.57 -7.65
C PRO A 349 12.32 -9.99 -6.82
N TYR A 350 11.70 -8.94 -7.34
CA TYR A 350 10.58 -8.23 -6.71
C TYR A 350 9.29 -8.41 -7.53
N TRP A 351 9.16 -7.72 -8.67
CA TRP A 351 8.08 -7.92 -9.66
C TRP A 351 8.35 -9.05 -10.66
N ARG A 352 9.17 -10.05 -10.29
CA ARG A 352 9.61 -11.16 -11.15
C ARG A 352 9.04 -12.51 -10.72
N GLY A 353 7.82 -12.53 -10.19
CA GLY A 353 7.10 -13.76 -9.84
C GLY A 353 6.28 -13.70 -8.54
N ALA A 354 6.55 -12.76 -7.65
CA ALA A 354 5.77 -12.56 -6.42
C ALA A 354 4.33 -12.15 -6.73
N ILE A 355 3.41 -12.38 -5.79
CA ILE A 355 1.99 -12.09 -5.90
C ILE A 355 1.68 -10.78 -5.18
N TRP A 356 1.00 -9.86 -5.87
CA TRP A 356 0.72 -8.51 -5.38
C TRP A 356 -0.79 -8.22 -5.39
N ILE A 357 -1.30 -7.71 -4.27
CA ILE A 357 -2.75 -7.60 -4.05
C ILE A 357 -3.38 -6.48 -4.87
N ASN A 358 -2.69 -5.36 -5.11
CA ASN A 358 -3.14 -4.32 -6.03
C ASN A 358 -3.45 -4.86 -7.43
N MET A 359 -2.53 -5.62 -8.01
CA MET A 359 -2.70 -6.18 -9.36
C MET A 359 -3.71 -7.31 -9.37
N ASN A 360 -3.72 -8.15 -8.34
CA ASN A 360 -4.75 -9.18 -8.20
C ASN A 360 -6.13 -8.54 -8.07
N TYR A 361 -6.32 -7.50 -7.26
CA TYR A 361 -7.60 -6.78 -7.14
C TYR A 361 -8.14 -6.31 -8.50
N MET A 362 -7.26 -5.73 -9.33
CA MET A 362 -7.62 -5.27 -10.68
C MET A 362 -8.03 -6.42 -11.63
N VAL A 363 -7.52 -7.64 -11.41
CA VAL A 363 -7.91 -8.84 -12.19
C VAL A 363 -9.10 -9.58 -11.56
N LEU A 364 -9.25 -9.50 -10.23
CA LEU A 364 -10.23 -10.25 -9.43
C LEU A 364 -11.64 -9.67 -9.50
N SER A 365 -11.87 -8.60 -10.27
CA SER A 365 -13.22 -8.20 -10.68
C SER A 365 -14.01 -9.36 -11.34
N THR A 366 -13.37 -10.50 -11.64
CA THR A 366 -14.00 -11.71 -12.16
C THR A 366 -13.71 -13.05 -11.42
N PHE A 367 -12.89 -13.14 -10.34
CA PHE A 367 -12.49 -14.45 -9.72
C PHE A 367 -12.21 -14.45 -8.19
N THR A 368 -13.22 -14.34 -7.31
CA THR A 368 -13.07 -13.85 -5.92
C THR A 368 -12.40 -14.74 -4.84
N SER A 369 -12.20 -16.06 -5.00
CA SER A 369 -12.06 -16.95 -3.82
C SER A 369 -10.64 -17.35 -3.35
N LEU A 370 -9.59 -17.32 -4.18
CA LEU A 370 -8.28 -17.92 -3.82
C LEU A 370 -7.32 -16.97 -3.09
N CYS A 371 -7.24 -15.70 -3.50
CA CYS A 371 -6.35 -14.73 -2.87
C CYS A 371 -6.73 -14.45 -1.41
N THR A 372 -8.01 -14.51 -1.09
CA THR A 372 -8.53 -14.19 0.24
C THR A 372 -8.06 -15.18 1.30
N TRP A 373 -8.12 -16.48 1.00
CA TRP A 373 -7.69 -17.53 1.91
C TRP A 373 -6.22 -17.39 2.30
N ASN A 374 -5.33 -17.18 1.32
CA ASN A 374 -3.89 -17.08 1.60
C ASN A 374 -3.54 -15.89 2.51
N ILE A 375 -4.18 -14.73 2.29
CA ILE A 375 -3.95 -13.54 3.13
C ILE A 375 -4.46 -13.78 4.56
N VAL A 376 -5.66 -14.34 4.70
CA VAL A 376 -6.24 -14.67 6.01
C VAL A 376 -5.35 -15.66 6.76
N GLN A 377 -4.86 -16.71 6.12
CA GLN A 377 -3.94 -17.67 6.75
C GLN A 377 -2.64 -17.00 7.18
N ASN A 378 -2.02 -16.17 6.35
CA ASN A 378 -0.80 -15.44 6.74
C ASN A 378 -1.07 -14.52 7.95
N TYR A 379 -2.22 -13.85 7.99
CA TYR A 379 -2.59 -13.02 9.14
C TYR A 379 -2.81 -13.86 10.39
N ASP A 380 -3.54 -14.98 10.30
CA ASP A 380 -3.79 -15.88 11.44
C ASP A 380 -2.49 -16.50 11.99
N GLU A 381 -1.54 -16.83 11.10
CA GLU A 381 -0.26 -17.43 11.49
C GLU A 381 0.74 -16.40 12.04
N THR A 382 0.78 -15.19 11.48
CA THR A 382 1.85 -14.22 11.74
C THR A 382 1.42 -12.97 12.49
N GLY A 383 0.12 -12.65 12.50
CA GLY A 383 -0.44 -11.40 13.00
C GLY A 383 -0.24 -10.19 12.06
N PHE A 384 0.31 -10.39 10.86
CA PHE A 384 0.69 -9.29 9.96
C PHE A 384 0.10 -9.42 8.56
N PHE A 385 -0.23 -8.27 7.97
CA PHE A 385 -0.35 -8.10 6.53
C PHE A 385 1.02 -7.86 5.91
N TRP A 386 1.22 -8.37 4.69
CA TRP A 386 2.50 -8.33 3.99
C TRP A 386 2.35 -7.61 2.67
N GLU A 387 3.45 -7.02 2.20
CA GLU A 387 3.52 -6.26 0.96
C GLU A 387 3.24 -7.13 -0.28
N ASN A 388 3.84 -8.33 -0.33
CA ASN A 388 3.64 -9.32 -1.37
C ASN A 388 3.74 -10.75 -0.80
N TYR A 389 3.37 -11.74 -1.61
CA TYR A 389 3.32 -13.15 -1.21
C TYR A 389 4.13 -14.03 -2.17
N ASP A 390 4.91 -14.96 -1.62
CA ASP A 390 5.82 -15.82 -2.38
C ASP A 390 5.22 -17.20 -2.65
N GLN A 391 4.93 -17.48 -3.92
CA GLN A 391 4.43 -18.77 -4.36
C GLN A 391 5.42 -19.93 -4.11
N LYS A 392 6.75 -19.69 -4.12
CA LYS A 392 7.74 -20.76 -3.85
C LYS A 392 7.64 -21.27 -2.42
N ASN A 393 7.23 -20.39 -1.51
CA ASN A 393 7.15 -20.67 -0.09
C ASN A 393 5.69 -20.81 0.36
N LYS A 394 4.87 -21.48 -0.46
CA LYS A 394 3.46 -21.78 -0.17
C LYS A 394 2.61 -20.54 0.14
N GLY A 395 2.85 -19.44 -0.57
CA GLY A 395 2.10 -18.21 -0.38
C GLY A 395 2.48 -17.41 0.86
N LYS A 396 3.61 -17.71 1.51
CA LYS A 396 4.09 -16.93 2.67
C LYS A 396 4.35 -15.47 2.30
N GLY A 397 3.96 -14.58 3.21
CA GLY A 397 4.23 -13.15 3.13
C GLY A 397 5.72 -12.81 3.07
N LYS A 398 6.06 -11.80 2.29
CA LYS A 398 7.42 -11.30 2.04
C LYS A 398 7.42 -9.78 1.86
N GLY A 399 8.57 -9.16 2.07
CA GLY A 399 8.76 -7.72 1.93
C GLY A 399 8.42 -6.99 3.22
N ALA A 400 7.89 -5.78 3.11
CA ALA A 400 7.40 -5.05 4.28
C ALA A 400 6.26 -5.83 4.98
N ARG A 401 6.28 -5.82 6.32
CA ARG A 401 5.24 -6.38 7.19
C ARG A 401 4.42 -5.25 7.83
N SER A 402 3.30 -5.59 8.45
CA SER A 402 2.28 -4.60 8.87
C SER A 402 1.82 -3.74 7.69
N PHE A 403 1.92 -4.28 6.48
CA PHE A 403 1.68 -3.55 5.25
C PHE A 403 0.17 -3.48 5.00
N THR A 404 -0.45 -2.41 5.50
CA THR A 404 -1.87 -2.12 5.31
C THR A 404 -2.10 -1.02 4.27
N GLY A 405 -1.16 -0.91 3.31
CA GLY A 405 -1.34 -0.20 2.05
C GLY A 405 -2.28 -0.97 1.11
N TRP A 406 -1.86 -1.27 -0.12
CA TRP A 406 -2.74 -1.97 -1.07
C TRP A 406 -3.19 -3.38 -0.63
N THR A 407 -2.54 -4.01 0.35
CA THR A 407 -3.00 -5.31 0.87
C THR A 407 -4.36 -5.19 1.55
N SER A 408 -4.74 -3.99 2.02
CA SER A 408 -6.07 -3.69 2.56
C SER A 408 -7.20 -3.78 1.53
N LEU A 409 -6.89 -3.86 0.23
CA LEU A 409 -7.88 -4.18 -0.81
C LEU A 409 -8.52 -5.55 -0.61
N ILE A 410 -7.97 -6.42 0.26
CA ILE A 410 -8.63 -7.65 0.71
C ILE A 410 -10.04 -7.38 1.26
N VAL A 411 -10.28 -6.22 1.88
CA VAL A 411 -11.62 -5.83 2.37
C VAL A 411 -12.60 -5.72 1.20
N LEU A 412 -12.17 -5.09 0.11
CA LEU A 412 -12.99 -4.92 -1.09
C LEU A 412 -13.17 -6.25 -1.84
N ILE A 413 -12.13 -7.08 -1.89
CA ILE A 413 -12.22 -8.43 -2.47
C ILE A 413 -13.23 -9.29 -1.70
N MET A 414 -13.17 -9.29 -0.36
CA MET A 414 -14.11 -10.04 0.49
C MET A 414 -15.54 -9.52 0.38
N ALA A 415 -15.71 -8.23 0.10
CA ALA A 415 -17.02 -7.61 -0.13
C ALA A 415 -17.52 -7.74 -1.57
N GLU A 416 -16.72 -8.33 -2.47
CA GLU A 416 -16.96 -8.37 -3.92
C GLU A 416 -17.25 -6.98 -4.53
N SER A 417 -16.61 -5.95 -3.96
CA SER A 417 -16.78 -4.54 -4.33
C SER A 417 -15.69 -4.12 -5.30
N TYR A 418 -16.01 -4.15 -6.59
CA TYR A 418 -15.09 -3.80 -7.67
C TYR A 418 -15.54 -2.55 -8.41
N PRO A 419 -14.59 -1.76 -8.93
CA PRO A 419 -14.95 -0.62 -9.76
C PRO A 419 -15.50 -1.10 -11.10
N THR A 420 -16.61 -0.52 -11.56
CA THR A 420 -17.11 -0.76 -12.92
C THR A 420 -16.19 -0.06 -13.93
N LEU A 421 -15.38 -0.84 -14.64
CA LEU A 421 -14.44 -0.37 -15.66
C LEU A 421 -15.03 -0.44 -17.09
N HIS A 422 -16.22 -1.01 -17.25
CA HIS A 422 -16.90 -1.10 -18.54
C HIS A 422 -17.53 0.24 -18.91
N ARG A 423 -17.30 0.67 -20.16
CA ARG A 423 -18.08 1.75 -20.80
C ARG A 423 -19.42 1.22 -21.28
#